data_AF-A0A4Y2NCF6-F1
#
_entry.id   AF-A0A4Y2NCF6-F1
#
_cell.length_a   1.000
_cell.length_b   1.000
_cell.length_c   1.000
_cell.angle_alpha   90.00
_cell.angle_beta   90.00
_cell.angle_gamma   90.00
#
_symmetry.space_group_name_H-M   'P 1'
#
loop_
_entity.id
_entity.type
_entity.pdbx_description
1 polymer ?
#
loop_
_entity_poly.entity_id
_entity_poly.type
_entity_poly.pdbx_seq_one_letter_code
_entity_poly.pdbx_strand_id
1 'polypeptide(L)'
;MSTVAQRGILQMLKDPMMLKHIAAFHGRARIGDRDVVGFGVNGEYTYIDRVDYPMPAIRFRENTAESKALREKEKGDWKKLTLDEKKARMSDFR
;
A
#
# COMPACT_ATOMS: atom_id res chain seq x y z
N MET A 1 -43.84 3.17 -21.82
CA MET A 1 -42.37 3.27 -21.94
C MET A 1 -41.75 3.16 -20.55
N SER A 2 -40.60 2.48 -20.43
CA SER A 2 -39.66 2.60 -19.30
C SER A 2 -39.82 1.70 -18.05
N THR A 3 -39.86 0.37 -18.20
CA THR A 3 -39.54 -0.56 -17.08
C THR A 3 -38.17 -1.22 -17.23
N VAL A 4 -37.66 -1.35 -18.46
CA VAL A 4 -36.33 -1.90 -18.74
C VAL A 4 -35.23 -0.85 -18.48
N ALA A 5 -35.46 0.42 -18.84
CA ALA A 5 -34.51 1.50 -18.59
C ALA A 5 -34.28 1.76 -17.08
N GLN A 6 -35.34 1.65 -16.28
CA GLN A 6 -35.25 1.78 -14.81
C GLN A 6 -34.46 0.62 -14.17
N ARG A 7 -34.55 -0.60 -14.72
CA ARG A 7 -33.71 -1.74 -14.27
C ARG A 7 -32.25 -1.59 -14.65
N GLY A 8 -31.95 -1.02 -15.81
CA GLY A 8 -30.57 -0.73 -16.24
C GLY A 8 -29.88 0.30 -15.33
N ILE A 9 -30.57 1.38 -14.96
CA ILE A 9 -30.04 2.39 -14.03
C ILE A 9 -29.81 1.78 -12.63
N LEU A 10 -30.73 0.93 -12.15
CA LEU A 10 -30.59 0.26 -10.85
C LEU A 10 -29.48 -0.80 -10.84
N GLN A 11 -29.14 -1.39 -12.00
CA GLN A 11 -27.97 -2.26 -12.16
C GLN A 11 -26.66 -1.46 -12.14
N MET A 12 -26.59 -0.31 -12.81
CA MET A 12 -25.40 0.56 -12.78
C MET A 12 -25.07 1.09 -11.38
N LEU A 13 -26.08 1.34 -10.53
CA LEU A 13 -25.86 1.74 -9.12
C LEU A 13 -25.31 0.61 -8.23
N LYS A 14 -25.43 -0.65 -8.66
CA LYS A 14 -24.91 -1.83 -7.96
C LYS A 14 -23.54 -2.26 -8.47
N ASP A 15 -23.02 -1.61 -9.52
CA ASP A 15 -21.70 -1.93 -10.04
C ASP A 15 -20.60 -1.48 -9.06
N PRO A 16 -19.76 -2.42 -8.56
CA PRO A 16 -18.69 -2.11 -7.63
C PRO A 16 -17.62 -1.19 -8.25
N MET A 17 -17.69 -0.88 -9.54
CA MET A 17 -16.78 0.02 -10.25
C MET A 17 -16.97 1.50 -9.86
N MET A 18 -18.19 1.94 -9.54
CA MET A 18 -18.45 3.33 -9.11
C MET A 18 -18.06 3.56 -7.65
N LEU A 19 -18.28 2.57 -6.77
CA LEU A 19 -17.84 2.61 -5.37
C LEU A 19 -16.30 2.56 -5.22
N LYS A 20 -15.60 1.92 -6.16
CA LYS A 20 -14.13 1.90 -6.20
C LYS A 20 -13.52 3.28 -6.44
N HIS A 21 -14.17 4.17 -7.20
CA HIS A 21 -13.62 5.50 -7.51
C HIS A 21 -13.64 6.46 -6.32
N ILE A 22 -14.60 6.34 -5.41
CA ILE A 22 -14.67 7.18 -4.20
C ILE A 22 -13.74 6.62 -3.11
N ALA A 23 -13.53 5.30 -3.05
CA ALA A 23 -12.63 4.63 -2.10
C ALA A 23 -11.15 4.59 -2.54
N ALA A 24 -10.83 4.95 -3.79
CA ALA A 24 -9.46 5.13 -4.27
C ALA A 24 -8.80 6.44 -3.80
N PHE A 25 -9.41 7.13 -2.83
CA PHE A 25 -9.08 8.49 -2.38
C PHE A 25 -7.62 8.71 -1.92
N HIS A 26 -6.91 7.64 -1.56
CA HIS A 26 -5.51 7.71 -1.11
C HIS A 26 -4.50 7.13 -2.12
N GLY A 27 -4.93 6.82 -3.35
CA GLY A 27 -4.02 6.36 -4.40
C GLY A 27 -3.56 4.90 -4.28
N ARG A 28 -4.30 4.02 -3.56
CA ARG A 28 -3.95 2.58 -3.44
C ARG A 28 -3.80 1.85 -4.79
N ALA A 29 -4.45 2.31 -5.85
CA ALA A 29 -4.24 1.74 -7.18
C ALA A 29 -2.83 1.99 -7.75
N ARG A 30 -2.11 3.00 -7.23
CA ARG A 30 -0.79 3.43 -7.73
C ARG A 30 0.39 2.80 -6.98
N ILE A 31 0.14 2.21 -5.80
CA ILE A 31 1.21 1.72 -4.91
C ILE A 31 1.58 0.25 -5.15
N GLY A 32 0.83 -0.47 -5.99
CA GLY A 32 1.03 -1.89 -6.23
C GLY A 32 0.86 -2.71 -4.95
N ASP A 33 1.78 -3.66 -4.74
CA ASP A 33 1.82 -4.55 -3.56
C ASP A 33 2.64 -3.99 -2.39
N ARG A 34 2.93 -2.69 -2.38
CA ARG A 34 3.68 -2.04 -1.28
C ARG A 34 2.81 -1.88 -0.04
N ASP A 35 3.42 -2.09 1.12
CA ASP A 35 2.75 -1.85 2.39
C ASP A 35 2.62 -0.36 2.69
N VAL A 36 1.44 0.01 3.17
CA VAL A 36 1.16 1.33 3.75
C VAL A 36 1.59 1.28 5.22
N VAL A 37 2.56 2.13 5.59
CA VAL A 37 3.17 2.18 6.94
C VAL A 37 2.67 3.38 7.73
N GLY A 38 2.14 4.41 7.06
CA GLY A 38 1.64 5.60 7.74
C GLY A 38 0.79 6.49 6.84
N PHE A 39 0.62 7.73 7.29
CA PHE A 39 -0.06 8.77 6.52
C PHE A 39 0.96 9.51 5.65
N GLY A 40 0.61 9.76 4.40
CA GLY A 40 1.43 10.57 3.52
C GLY A 40 1.02 12.03 3.48
N VAL A 41 1.74 12.77 2.63
CA VAL A 41 1.44 14.17 2.36
C VAL A 41 0.00 14.27 1.83
N ASN A 42 -0.81 15.12 2.47
CA ASN A 42 -2.23 15.31 2.16
C ASN A 42 -3.06 14.01 2.18
N GLY A 43 -2.60 12.99 2.92
CA GLY A 43 -3.25 11.68 2.99
C GLY A 43 -3.00 10.78 1.78
N GLU A 44 -2.15 11.15 0.82
CA GLU A 44 -1.85 10.28 -0.33
C GLU A 44 -0.78 9.23 0.04
N TYR A 45 -0.92 8.01 -0.48
CA TYR A 45 0.07 6.95 -0.27
C TYR A 45 1.24 7.08 -1.26
N THR A 46 2.16 8.00 -0.95
CA THR A 46 3.32 8.31 -1.81
C THR A 46 4.63 8.05 -1.07
N TYR A 47 5.62 7.50 -1.80
CA TYR A 47 7.00 7.39 -1.33
C TYR A 47 7.77 8.67 -1.70
N ILE A 48 8.46 9.27 -0.73
CA ILE A 48 9.26 10.48 -0.93
C ILE A 48 10.55 10.34 -0.11
N ASP A 49 11.70 10.30 -0.78
CA ASP A 49 13.02 10.27 -0.14
C ASP A 49 13.51 11.71 0.08
N ARG A 50 13.18 12.26 1.25
CA ARG A 50 13.53 13.63 1.66
C ARG A 50 14.05 13.62 3.08
N VAL A 51 15.08 14.42 3.34
CA VAL A 51 15.77 14.49 4.65
C VAL A 51 14.83 14.97 5.76
N ASP A 52 13.90 15.87 5.43
CA ASP A 52 12.87 16.38 6.35
C ASP A 52 11.62 15.49 6.44
N TYR A 53 11.59 14.38 5.70
CA TYR A 53 10.49 13.42 5.66
C TYR A 53 10.98 11.98 5.85
N PRO A 54 11.47 11.64 7.07
CA PRO A 54 12.18 10.38 7.32
C PRO A 54 11.29 9.13 7.31
N MET A 55 9.96 9.27 7.35
CA MET A 55 9.03 8.14 7.41
C MET A 55 7.90 8.32 6.37
N PRO A 56 8.11 7.84 5.14
CA PRO A 56 7.11 7.94 4.09
C PRO A 56 5.89 7.04 4.34
N ALA A 57 4.80 7.34 3.62
CA ALA A 57 3.51 6.68 3.81
C ALA A 57 3.51 5.20 3.42
N ILE A 58 4.38 4.85 2.47
CA ILE A 58 4.54 3.50 1.91
C ILE A 58 6.01 3.09 1.98
N ARG A 59 6.27 1.79 1.88
CA ARG A 59 7.62 1.25 1.79
C ARG A 59 8.26 1.54 0.43
N PHE A 60 9.58 1.44 0.36
CA PHE A 60 10.32 1.65 -0.89
C PHE A 60 10.00 0.57 -1.92
N ARG A 61 10.04 -0.71 -1.52
CA ARG A 61 9.89 -1.85 -2.42
C ARG A 61 8.58 -2.61 -2.22
N GLU A 62 8.20 -3.32 -3.27
CA GLU A 62 7.09 -4.27 -3.23
C GLU A 62 7.43 -5.49 -2.36
N ASN A 63 6.38 -6.19 -1.95
CA ASN A 63 6.49 -7.30 -1.03
C ASN A 63 6.93 -8.59 -1.72
N THR A 64 8.23 -8.84 -1.78
CA THR A 64 8.77 -10.16 -2.19
C THR A 64 8.61 -11.19 -1.06
N ALA A 65 8.70 -12.49 -1.41
CA ALA A 65 8.61 -13.58 -0.43
C ALA A 65 9.68 -13.48 0.66
N GLU A 66 10.90 -13.09 0.29
CA GLU A 66 12.02 -12.87 1.21
C GLU A 66 11.74 -11.71 2.16
N SER A 67 11.24 -10.58 1.64
CA SER A 67 10.87 -9.41 2.46
C SER A 67 9.78 -9.77 3.48
N LYS A 68 8.78 -10.56 3.09
CA LYS A 68 7.73 -11.02 4.02
C LYS A 68 8.31 -11.93 5.12
N ALA A 69 9.19 -12.87 4.75
CA ALA A 69 9.85 -13.75 5.72
C ALA A 69 10.73 -12.98 6.70
N LEU A 70 11.46 -11.96 6.23
CA LEU A 70 12.26 -11.08 7.08
C LEU A 70 11.40 -10.29 8.07
N ARG A 71 10.24 -9.80 7.65
CA ARG A 71 9.31 -9.07 8.54
C ARG A 71 8.78 -9.92 9.69
N GLU A 72 8.52 -11.20 9.44
CA GLU A 72 8.13 -12.12 10.53
C GLU A 72 9.29 -12.36 11.51
N LYS A 73 10.53 -12.44 11.01
CA LYS A 73 11.73 -12.53 11.87
C LYS A 73 11.97 -11.26 12.69
N GLU A 74 11.66 -10.09 12.14
CA GLU A 74 11.84 -8.79 12.80
C GLU A 74 10.96 -8.60 14.04
N LYS A 75 9.84 -9.32 14.15
CA LYS A 75 9.00 -9.31 15.35
C LYS A 75 9.69 -9.99 16.55
N GLY A 76 10.72 -10.79 16.28
CA GLY A 76 11.52 -11.50 17.29
C GLY A 76 12.76 -10.73 17.75
N ASP A 77 13.73 -11.46 18.31
CA ASP A 77 14.98 -10.89 18.83
C ASP A 77 15.94 -10.50 17.70
N TRP A 78 16.30 -9.21 17.63
CA TRP A 78 17.17 -8.65 16.60
C TRP A 78 18.64 -9.07 16.74
N LYS A 79 19.03 -9.65 17.88
CA LYS A 79 20.37 -10.25 18.04
C LYS A 79 20.55 -11.49 17.16
N LYS A 80 19.45 -12.16 16.78
CA LYS A 80 19.47 -13.36 15.94
C LYS A 80 19.53 -13.07 14.44
N LEU A 81 19.35 -11.80 14.05
CA LEU A 81 19.47 -11.37 12.65
C LEU A 81 20.93 -11.27 12.24
N THR A 82 21.26 -11.90 11.12
CA THR A 82 22.56 -11.79 10.47
C THR A 82 22.81 -10.38 9.92
N LEU A 83 24.07 -10.04 9.62
CA LEU A 83 24.41 -8.73 9.04
C LEU A 83 23.76 -8.49 7.68
N ASP A 84 23.62 -9.54 6.88
CA ASP A 84 23.03 -9.43 5.54
C ASP A 84 21.51 -9.26 5.61
N GLU A 85 20.83 -9.92 6.54
CA GLU A 85 19.40 -9.69 6.80
C GLU A 85 19.15 -8.24 7.29
N LYS A 86 20.05 -7.69 8.12
CA LYS A 86 19.97 -6.29 8.56
C LYS A 86 20.17 -5.30 7.40
N LYS A 87 21.10 -5.58 6.49
CA LYS A 87 21.31 -4.78 5.28
C LYS A 87 20.11 -4.85 4.34
N ALA A 88 19.58 -6.06 4.10
CA ALA A 88 18.40 -6.28 3.28
C ALA A 88 17.20 -5.50 3.85
N ARG A 89 17.00 -5.53 5.17
CA ARG A 89 16.02 -4.70 5.86
C ARG A 89 16.24 -3.21 5.61
N MET A 90 17.47 -2.71 5.80
CA MET A 90 17.76 -1.29 5.62
C MET A 90 17.58 -0.84 4.16
N SER A 91 17.78 -1.76 3.21
CA SER A 91 17.51 -1.52 1.80
C SER A 91 16.01 -1.37 1.47
N ASP A 92 15.11 -1.83 2.35
CA ASP A 92 13.66 -1.59 2.23
C ASP A 92 13.25 -0.20 2.74
N PHE A 93 14.14 0.49 3.46
CA PHE A 93 13.94 1.84 4.00
C PHE A 93 14.62 2.95 3.19
N ARG A 94 15.34 2.61 2.11
CA ARG A 94 16.15 3.55 1.33
C ARG A 94 15.55 3.80 -0.04
#